data_AF-A0A1F3XYV1-F1
#
_entry.id   AF-A0A1F3XYV1-F1
#
_cell.length_a   1.000
_cell.length_b   1.000
_cell.length_c   1.000
_cell.angle_alpha   90.00
_cell.angle_beta   90.00
_cell.angle_gamma   90.00
#
_symmetry.space_group_name_H-M   'P 1'
#
loop_
_entity.id
_entity.type
_entity.pdbx_description
1 polymer ?
#
loop_
_entity_poly.entity_id
_entity_poly.type
_entity_poly.pdbx_seq_one_letter_code
_entity_poly.pdbx_strand_id
1 'polypeptide(L)'
;MTDGWRSIRIVSFCHGLGLVLLVISIFISRTLLAARPPAGIFCSIHANEGFELYSWKTNTGWHFSLRPGIVPSEKPTKIAAETQNVLSVHSLKKRLKSISKDKKICWRTNPDRGLVQPPASIVREIKETAKAQGLDLAERAPARIEATSINGMRWWSSR
;
A
#
# COMPACT_ATOMS: atom_id res chain seq x y z
N MET A 1 -81.31 -5.70 -32.93
CA MET A 1 -81.20 -4.42 -32.21
C MET A 1 -80.48 -4.74 -30.90
N THR A 2 -79.20 -4.32 -30.82
CA THR A 2 -78.67 -3.45 -29.74
C THR A 2 -78.68 -4.19 -28.40
N ASP A 3 -77.60 -4.72 -27.87
CA ASP A 3 -76.36 -4.11 -27.36
C ASP A 3 -75.55 -5.29 -26.77
N GLY A 4 -74.28 -5.24 -26.41
CA GLY A 4 -73.43 -4.11 -26.12
C GLY A 4 -72.04 -4.65 -25.79
N TRP A 5 -71.07 -3.87 -26.23
CA TRP A 5 -69.67 -4.04 -25.97
C TRP A 5 -69.36 -3.80 -24.50
N ARG A 6 -68.74 -4.76 -23.79
CA ARG A 6 -67.88 -4.48 -22.63
C ARG A 6 -66.72 -5.47 -22.57
N SER A 7 -65.89 -5.40 -23.58
CA SER A 7 -64.47 -5.69 -23.44
C SER A 7 -63.82 -4.37 -23.05
N ILE A 8 -63.07 -4.29 -21.93
CA ILE A 8 -61.88 -3.44 -21.77
C ILE A 8 -61.34 -3.53 -20.32
N ARG A 9 -60.16 -4.17 -20.25
CA ARG A 9 -58.95 -3.80 -19.51
C ARG A 9 -58.96 -3.83 -17.98
N ILE A 10 -58.51 -4.96 -17.44
CA ILE A 10 -57.76 -4.99 -16.17
C ILE A 10 -56.58 -6.00 -16.28
N VAL A 11 -55.63 -5.77 -17.18
CA VAL A 11 -54.35 -6.52 -17.13
C VAL A 11 -53.20 -5.69 -17.69
N SER A 12 -52.83 -4.59 -17.04
CA SER A 12 -51.55 -3.93 -17.36
C SER A 12 -51.12 -2.94 -16.29
N PHE A 13 -50.81 -3.43 -15.08
CA PHE A 13 -50.15 -2.56 -14.09
C PHE A 13 -49.12 -3.24 -13.17
N CYS A 14 -48.84 -4.54 -13.33
CA CYS A 14 -47.90 -5.24 -12.43
C CYS A 14 -46.47 -5.44 -12.96
N HIS A 15 -46.17 -5.15 -14.22
CA HIS A 15 -44.83 -5.41 -14.79
C HIS A 15 -43.83 -4.24 -14.67
N GLY A 16 -44.28 -3.03 -14.35
CA GLY A 16 -43.39 -1.86 -14.26
C GLY A 16 -42.65 -1.73 -12.91
N LEU A 17 -43.30 -2.10 -11.81
CA LEU A 17 -42.75 -1.92 -10.46
C LEU A 17 -41.67 -2.93 -10.07
N GLY A 18 -41.73 -4.16 -10.61
CA GLY A 18 -40.72 -5.19 -10.33
C GLY A 18 -39.35 -4.87 -10.94
N LEU A 19 -39.32 -4.24 -12.12
CA LEU A 19 -38.09 -3.93 -12.83
C LEU A 19 -37.35 -2.72 -12.22
N VAL A 20 -38.10 -1.73 -11.71
CA VAL A 20 -37.52 -0.57 -11.02
C VAL A 20 -36.86 -0.98 -9.70
N LEU A 21 -37.44 -1.89 -8.92
CA LEU A 21 -36.83 -2.40 -7.68
C LEU A 21 -35.59 -3.25 -7.93
N LEU A 22 -35.53 -4.00 -9.04
CA LEU A 22 -34.39 -4.83 -9.41
C LEU A 22 -33.19 -3.98 -9.88
N VAL A 23 -33.43 -2.87 -10.58
CA VAL A 23 -32.37 -1.93 -10.96
C VAL A 23 -31.85 -1.16 -9.74
N ILE A 24 -32.72 -0.79 -8.78
CA ILE A 24 -32.31 -0.14 -7.54
C ILE A 24 -31.50 -1.09 -6.63
N SER A 25 -31.84 -2.39 -6.56
CA SER A 25 -31.06 -3.35 -5.75
C SER A 25 -29.64 -3.60 -6.31
N ILE A 26 -29.48 -3.58 -7.65
CA ILE A 26 -28.17 -3.67 -8.30
C ILE A 26 -27.34 -2.41 -8.04
N PHE A 27 -27.98 -1.24 -7.94
CA PHE A 27 -27.29 0.02 -7.66
C PHE A 27 -26.85 0.15 -6.18
N ILE A 28 -27.69 -0.27 -5.23
CA ILE A 28 -27.36 -0.20 -3.79
C ILE A 28 -26.30 -1.25 -3.40
N SER A 29 -26.25 -2.39 -4.10
CA SER A 29 -25.23 -3.42 -3.88
C SER A 29 -23.82 -3.00 -4.33
N ARG A 30 -23.68 -1.91 -5.08
CA ARG A 30 -22.37 -1.40 -5.56
C ARG A 30 -21.76 -0.30 -4.69
N THR A 31 -22.46 0.23 -3.70
CA THR A 31 -22.04 1.45 -3.00
C THR A 31 -21.63 1.28 -1.54
N LEU A 32 -21.25 0.08 -1.08
CA LEU A 32 -20.81 -0.07 0.32
C LEU A 32 -19.79 -1.19 0.60
N LEU A 33 -18.91 -1.50 -0.35
CA LEU A 33 -17.54 -1.82 0.06
C LEU A 33 -16.80 -0.49 0.19
N ALA A 34 -17.07 0.20 1.30
CA ALA A 34 -16.10 1.12 1.85
C ALA A 34 -14.84 0.28 2.06
N ALA A 35 -13.96 0.31 1.06
CA ALA A 35 -12.65 -0.30 1.09
C ALA A 35 -11.95 0.32 2.29
N ARG A 36 -12.05 -0.37 3.43
CA ARG A 36 -11.30 -0.07 4.63
C ARG A 36 -9.87 0.08 4.11
N PRO A 37 -9.25 1.28 4.18
CA PRO A 37 -7.90 1.44 3.68
C PRO A 37 -7.12 0.32 4.35
N PRO A 38 -6.48 -0.59 3.57
CA PRO A 38 -5.83 -1.77 4.13
C PRO A 38 -4.98 -1.24 5.26
N ALA A 39 -5.38 -1.56 6.50
CA ALA A 39 -4.87 -0.91 7.70
C ALA A 39 -3.36 -0.89 7.53
N GLY A 40 -2.80 0.33 7.34
CA GLY A 40 -1.50 0.50 6.72
C GLY A 40 -0.57 -0.52 7.32
N ILE A 41 -0.16 -1.51 6.51
CA ILE A 41 0.46 -2.73 7.03
C ILE A 41 1.72 -2.28 7.72
N PHE A 42 1.63 -2.13 9.04
CA PHE A 42 2.74 -1.74 9.85
C PHE A 42 3.68 -2.91 9.72
N CYS A 43 4.74 -2.67 8.97
CA CYS A 43 5.79 -3.61 8.71
C CYS A 43 6.58 -3.81 10.01
N SER A 44 5.95 -4.51 10.96
CA SER A 44 6.51 -4.91 12.25
C SER A 44 6.98 -6.34 12.07
N ILE A 45 8.20 -6.48 11.56
CA ILE A 45 8.87 -7.78 11.51
C ILE A 45 9.37 -8.05 12.93
N HIS A 46 8.87 -9.11 13.56
CA HIS A 46 9.52 -9.62 14.78
C HIS A 46 10.93 -10.09 14.43
N ALA A 47 11.86 -9.93 15.36
CA ALA A 47 13.22 -10.41 15.17
C ALA A 47 13.18 -11.89 14.70
N ASN A 48 13.81 -12.18 13.56
CA ASN A 48 13.86 -13.49 12.86
C ASN A 48 12.74 -13.82 11.84
N GLU A 49 11.69 -13.02 11.72
CA GLU A 49 10.56 -13.34 10.82
C GLU A 49 10.69 -12.80 9.39
N GLY A 50 11.71 -11.99 9.11
CA GLY A 50 11.86 -11.40 7.78
C GLY A 50 13.13 -10.58 7.60
N PHE A 51 13.15 -9.79 6.53
CA PHE A 51 14.24 -8.91 6.15
C PHE A 51 13.78 -7.45 6.07
N GLU A 52 14.69 -6.54 6.38
CA GLU A 52 14.50 -5.12 6.17
C GLU A 52 15.31 -4.67 4.95
N LEU A 53 14.61 -4.05 4.00
CA LEU A 53 15.21 -3.46 2.80
C LEU A 53 15.35 -1.96 2.99
N TYR A 54 16.58 -1.48 2.82
CA TYR A 54 16.94 -0.08 2.86
C TYR A 54 17.39 0.34 1.47
N SER A 55 17.09 1.59 1.08
CA SER A 55 17.55 2.17 -0.17
C SER A 55 18.00 3.61 0.03
N TRP A 56 19.07 3.99 -0.64
CA TRP A 56 19.56 5.36 -0.68
C TRP A 56 20.22 5.64 -2.02
N LYS A 57 20.34 6.92 -2.36
CA LYS A 57 20.99 7.38 -3.59
C LYS A 57 22.35 7.98 -3.24
N THR A 58 23.37 7.59 -3.97
CA THR A 58 24.70 8.22 -3.94
C THR A 58 25.02 8.81 -5.31
N ASN A 59 26.19 9.44 -5.44
CA ASN A 59 26.67 9.97 -6.72
C ASN A 59 26.86 8.87 -7.78
N THR A 60 27.08 7.62 -7.36
CA THR A 60 27.32 6.48 -8.25
C THR A 60 26.05 5.70 -8.60
N GLY A 61 24.89 6.06 -8.01
CA GLY A 61 23.60 5.45 -8.32
C GLY A 61 22.79 5.03 -7.11
N TRP A 62 21.90 4.06 -7.31
CA TRP A 62 21.05 3.49 -6.27
C TRP A 62 21.74 2.35 -5.55
N HIS A 63 21.74 2.44 -4.23
CA HIS A 63 22.33 1.45 -3.33
C HIS A 63 21.26 0.89 -2.42
N PHE A 64 21.41 -0.39 -2.10
CA PHE A 64 20.45 -1.14 -1.30
C PHE A 64 21.17 -1.88 -0.18
N SER A 65 20.50 -2.05 0.95
CA SER A 65 20.94 -2.97 1.99
C SER A 65 19.77 -3.84 2.40
N LEU A 66 20.01 -5.16 2.42
CA LEU A 66 19.01 -6.13 2.84
C LEU A 66 19.53 -6.84 4.09
N ARG A 67 18.91 -6.59 5.24
CA ARG A 67 19.37 -7.10 6.53
C ARG A 67 18.30 -8.00 7.14
N PRO A 68 18.68 -9.06 7.88
CA PRO A 68 17.72 -9.78 8.71
C PRO A 68 17.05 -8.78 9.67
N GLY A 69 15.74 -8.90 9.89
CA GLY A 69 15.03 -8.04 10.83
C GLY A 69 15.60 -8.22 12.24
N ILE A 70 16.43 -7.28 12.68
CA ILE A 70 17.08 -7.28 13.99
C ILE A 70 16.86 -5.90 14.63
N VAL A 71 16.42 -5.96 15.89
CA VAL A 71 16.17 -4.95 16.93
C VAL A 71 16.14 -3.46 16.51
N PRO A 72 15.05 -2.72 16.82
CA PRO A 72 14.76 -1.36 16.35
C PRO A 72 15.70 -0.20 16.80
N SER A 73 16.90 -0.48 17.30
CA SER A 73 17.79 0.55 17.87
C SER A 73 18.98 0.97 17.01
N GLU A 74 19.24 0.34 15.86
CA GLU A 74 20.38 0.75 15.02
C GLU A 74 20.10 2.04 14.23
N LYS A 75 21.02 3.01 14.32
CA LYS A 75 20.95 4.27 13.59
C LYS A 75 21.19 4.00 12.09
N PRO A 76 20.34 4.51 11.17
CA PRO A 76 20.51 4.37 9.72
C PRO A 76 21.85 4.83 9.13
N THR A 77 22.54 5.77 9.77
CA THR A 77 23.90 6.16 9.37
C THR A 77 24.91 5.01 9.49
N LYS A 78 24.71 4.10 10.44
CA LYS A 78 25.51 2.87 10.58
C LYS A 78 25.22 1.87 9.46
N ILE A 79 23.97 1.83 9.00
CA ILE A 79 23.53 0.95 7.90
C ILE A 79 24.21 1.34 6.58
N ALA A 80 24.28 2.64 6.28
CA ALA A 80 24.93 3.14 5.08
C ALA A 80 26.47 3.00 5.13
N ALA A 81 27.06 3.05 6.32
CA ALA A 81 28.50 2.92 6.52
C ALA A 81 29.01 1.46 6.42
N GLU A 82 28.13 0.48 6.56
CA GLU A 82 28.50 -0.93 6.51
C GLU A 82 28.62 -1.42 5.05
N THR A 83 29.76 -1.12 4.42
CA THR A 83 30.05 -1.37 2.99
C THR A 83 29.80 -2.81 2.55
N GLN A 84 29.92 -3.78 3.47
CA GLN A 84 29.71 -5.21 3.18
C GLN A 84 28.27 -5.55 2.78
N ASN A 85 27.29 -4.71 3.15
CA ASN A 85 25.88 -4.95 2.87
C ASN A 85 25.33 -4.03 1.78
N VAL A 86 26.20 -3.38 1.00
CA VAL A 86 25.80 -2.48 -0.08
C VAL A 86 25.62 -3.26 -1.38
N LEU A 87 24.41 -3.27 -1.90
CA LEU A 87 23.98 -4.02 -3.07
C LEU A 87 23.59 -3.06 -4.19
N SER A 88 24.01 -3.36 -5.42
CA SER A 88 23.38 -2.80 -6.63
C SER A 88 22.01 -3.44 -6.85
N VAL A 89 21.18 -2.87 -7.73
CA VAL A 89 19.88 -3.47 -8.13
C VAL A 89 20.06 -4.93 -8.57
N HIS A 90 21.11 -5.22 -9.36
CA HIS A 90 21.40 -6.58 -9.83
C HIS A 90 21.77 -7.53 -8.69
N SER A 91 22.65 -7.09 -7.78
CA SER A 91 23.05 -7.89 -6.62
C SER A 91 21.89 -8.12 -5.66
N LEU A 92 21.03 -7.12 -5.46
CA LEU A 92 19.80 -7.25 -4.66
C LEU A 92 18.89 -8.33 -5.25
N LYS A 93 18.62 -8.32 -6.56
CA LYS A 93 17.80 -9.36 -7.21
C LYS A 93 18.37 -10.76 -7.02
N LYS A 94 19.69 -10.92 -7.15
CA LYS A 94 20.35 -12.22 -6.85
C LYS A 94 20.14 -12.63 -5.40
N ARG A 95 20.28 -11.69 -4.46
CA ARG A 95 20.06 -11.95 -3.03
C ARG A 95 18.61 -12.34 -2.75
N LEU A 96 17.63 -11.65 -3.33
CA LEU A 96 16.20 -11.99 -3.19
C LEU A 96 15.90 -13.43 -3.63
N LYS A 97 16.53 -13.92 -4.71
CA LYS A 97 16.39 -15.31 -5.17
C LYS A 97 16.96 -16.35 -4.21
N SER A 98 17.88 -15.95 -3.32
CA SER A 98 18.48 -16.84 -2.32
C SER A 98 17.69 -16.92 -1.01
N ILE A 99 16.66 -16.09 -0.85
CA ILE A 99 15.84 -16.06 0.37
C ILE A 99 14.80 -17.17 0.28
N SER A 100 14.56 -17.85 1.42
CA SER A 100 13.47 -18.84 1.51
C SER A 100 12.14 -18.20 1.17
N LYS A 101 11.30 -18.96 0.47
CA LYS A 101 9.88 -18.65 0.31
C LYS A 101 9.25 -18.43 1.70
N ASP A 102 8.20 -17.62 1.75
CA ASP A 102 7.44 -17.26 2.97
C ASP A 102 8.10 -16.22 3.90
N LYS A 103 9.28 -15.71 3.56
CA LYS A 103 9.88 -14.59 4.31
C LYS A 103 9.28 -13.26 3.87
N LYS A 104 8.99 -12.40 4.85
CA LYS A 104 8.53 -11.02 4.62
C LYS A 104 9.71 -10.08 4.42
N ILE A 105 9.57 -9.14 3.50
CA ILE A 105 10.53 -8.06 3.27
C ILE A 105 9.83 -6.73 3.55
N CYS A 106 10.35 -5.99 4.51
CA CYS A 106 9.85 -4.67 4.83
C CYS A 106 10.79 -3.61 4.29
N TRP A 107 10.31 -2.84 3.31
CA TRP A 107 11.06 -1.72 2.76
C TRP A 107 10.94 -0.52 3.70
N ARG A 108 12.06 -0.13 4.31
CA ARG A 108 12.18 1.04 5.18
C ARG A 108 12.51 2.28 4.36
N THR A 109 11.66 3.29 4.46
CA THR A 109 11.92 4.64 3.96
C THR A 109 11.98 5.60 5.14
N ASN A 110 12.97 6.49 5.12
CA ASN A 110 13.12 7.56 6.11
C ASN A 110 13.94 8.70 5.46
N PRO A 111 13.27 9.68 4.84
CA PRO A 111 13.94 10.74 4.10
C PRO A 111 14.85 11.59 5.00
N ASP A 112 14.46 11.81 6.26
CA ASP A 112 15.25 12.57 7.25
C ASP A 112 16.61 11.93 7.54
N ARG A 113 16.75 10.64 7.22
CA ARG A 113 17.98 9.86 7.42
C ARG A 113 18.64 9.46 6.10
N GLY A 114 18.26 10.09 4.98
CA GLY A 114 18.80 9.80 3.65
C GLY A 114 18.31 8.49 3.04
N LEU A 115 17.35 7.81 3.67
CA LEU A 115 16.73 6.59 3.16
C LEU A 115 15.55 6.98 2.26
N VAL A 116 15.80 7.00 0.96
CA VAL A 116 14.85 7.46 -0.05
C VAL A 116 14.39 6.32 -0.93
N GLN A 117 13.15 6.42 -1.43
CA GLN A 117 12.59 5.43 -2.34
C GLN A 117 13.16 5.62 -3.76
N PRO A 118 13.55 4.54 -4.46
CA PRO A 118 13.97 4.62 -5.85
C PRO A 118 12.85 5.05 -6.80
N PRO A 119 13.18 5.43 -8.06
CA PRO A 119 12.21 5.59 -9.13
C PRO A 119 11.29 4.38 -9.25
N ALA A 120 10.04 4.63 -9.66
CA ALA A 120 9.00 3.61 -9.78
C ALA A 120 9.40 2.41 -10.64
N SER A 121 10.27 2.60 -11.64
CA SER A 121 10.80 1.52 -12.47
C SER A 121 11.62 0.49 -11.67
N ILE A 122 12.53 0.96 -10.80
CA ILE A 122 13.35 0.11 -9.95
C ILE A 122 12.50 -0.56 -8.87
N VAL A 123 11.55 0.18 -8.28
CA VAL A 123 10.62 -0.36 -7.29
C VAL A 123 9.79 -1.50 -7.90
N ARG A 124 9.26 -1.29 -9.12
CA ARG A 124 8.51 -2.31 -9.86
C ARG A 124 9.35 -3.56 -10.11
N GLU A 125 10.57 -3.40 -10.61
CA GLU A 125 11.48 -4.51 -10.88
C GLU A 125 11.81 -5.35 -9.63
N ILE A 126 12.04 -4.68 -8.49
CA ILE A 126 12.29 -5.34 -7.21
C ILE A 126 11.05 -6.08 -6.72
N LYS A 127 9.86 -5.47 -6.82
CA LYS A 127 8.57 -6.10 -6.46
C LYS A 127 8.27 -7.32 -7.32
N GLU A 128 8.45 -7.23 -8.63
CA GLU A 128 8.26 -8.35 -9.55
C GLU A 128 9.22 -9.49 -9.22
N THR A 129 10.48 -9.18 -8.94
CA THR A 129 11.47 -10.18 -8.51
C THR A 129 11.08 -10.85 -7.19
N ALA A 130 10.69 -10.07 -6.18
CA ALA A 130 10.26 -10.60 -4.88
C ALA A 130 9.01 -11.50 -5.02
N LYS A 131 8.00 -11.03 -5.78
CA LYS A 131 6.77 -11.78 -6.05
C LYS A 131 7.05 -13.10 -6.78
N ALA A 132 7.95 -13.10 -7.76
CA ALA A 132 8.34 -14.31 -8.48
C ALA A 132 9.03 -15.36 -7.58
N GLN A 133 9.60 -14.93 -6.44
CA GLN A 133 10.18 -15.82 -5.44
C GLN A 133 9.20 -16.19 -4.31
N GLY A 134 7.95 -15.73 -4.37
CA GLY A 134 6.97 -15.95 -3.29
C GLY A 134 7.29 -15.18 -2.01
N LEU A 135 7.97 -14.02 -2.14
CA LEU A 135 8.28 -13.13 -1.02
C LEU A 135 7.22 -12.02 -0.95
N ASP A 136 6.75 -11.74 0.25
CA ASP A 136 5.84 -10.63 0.51
C ASP A 136 6.65 -9.36 0.78
N LEU A 137 6.66 -8.44 -0.19
CA LEU A 137 7.33 -7.15 -0.07
C LEU A 137 6.32 -6.09 0.33
N ALA A 138 6.41 -5.64 1.58
CA ALA A 138 5.58 -4.59 2.13
C ALA A 138 6.39 -3.28 2.23
N GLU A 139 5.83 -2.22 1.67
CA GLU A 139 6.38 -0.88 1.83
C GLU A 139 5.89 -0.30 3.15
N ARG A 140 6.81 0.08 4.04
CA ARG A 140 6.44 0.90 5.17
C ARG A 140 6.25 2.32 4.65
N ALA A 141 5.01 2.79 4.66
CA ALA A 141 4.75 4.21 4.53
C ALA A 141 5.64 4.94 5.56
N PRO A 142 6.28 6.07 5.19
CA PRO A 142 6.96 6.89 6.18
C PRO A 142 5.99 7.10 7.33
N ALA A 143 6.46 6.96 8.57
CA ALA A 143 5.62 7.27 9.72
C ALA A 143 5.04 8.64 9.40
N ARG A 144 3.71 8.70 9.21
CA ARG A 144 3.03 9.97 9.03
C ARG A 144 3.33 10.65 10.34
N ILE A 145 4.32 11.53 10.34
CA ILE A 145 4.42 12.57 11.33
C ILE A 145 3.13 13.31 11.04
N GLU A 146 2.05 12.92 11.72
CA GLU A 146 0.95 13.83 11.90
C GLU A 146 1.66 15.06 12.40
N ALA A 147 1.75 16.05 11.52
CA ALA A 147 2.22 17.36 11.92
C ALA A 147 1.25 17.69 13.03
N THR A 148 1.66 17.42 14.27
CA THR A 148 0.92 17.78 15.46
C THR A 148 0.77 19.25 15.22
N SER A 149 -0.44 19.64 14.85
CA SER A 149 -0.76 20.99 14.48
C SER A 149 -0.49 21.76 15.76
N ILE A 150 0.72 22.31 15.89
CA ILE A 150 1.08 23.24 16.96
C ILE A 150 0.43 24.60 16.61
N ASN A 151 -0.80 24.58 16.09
CA ASN A 151 -1.70 25.73 16.01
C ASN A 151 -2.39 25.91 17.36
N GLY A 152 -1.56 26.06 18.40
CA GLY A 152 -1.94 26.62 19.69
C GLY A 152 -1.45 28.06 19.88
N MET A 153 -0.68 28.64 18.94
CA MET A 153 -0.27 30.04 19.01
C MET A 153 -1.14 30.91 18.11
N ARG A 154 -2.31 31.25 18.66
CA ARG A 154 -3.16 32.35 18.19
C ARG A 154 -2.46 33.67 18.54
N TRP A 155 -1.79 34.28 17.57
CA TRP A 155 -1.30 35.65 17.69
C TRP A 155 -2.50 36.59 17.85
N TRP A 156 -2.69 37.17 19.04
CA TRP A 156 -3.55 38.33 19.20
C TRP A 156 -2.71 39.55 18.83
N SER A 157 -3.05 40.23 17.73
CA SER A 157 -2.53 41.57 17.47
C SER A 157 -3.26 42.53 18.40
N SER A 158 -2.55 43.10 19.37
CA SER A 158 -3.04 44.27 20.09
C SER A 158 -3.03 45.48 19.15
N ARG A 159 -4.19 46.13 19.04
CA ARG A 159 -4.31 47.50 18.51
C ARG A 159 -4.00 48.50 19.61
#